data_AF-A0A482ZSX9-F1
#
_entry.id   AF-A0A482ZSX9-F1
#
_cell.length_a   1.000
_cell.length_b   1.000
_cell.length_c   1.000
_cell.angle_alpha   90.00
_cell.angle_beta   90.00
_cell.angle_gamma   90.00
#
_symmetry.space_group_name_H-M   'P 1'
#
loop_
_entity.id
_entity.type
_entity.pdbx_description
1 polymer ?
#
loop_
_entity_poly.entity_id
_entity_poly.type
_entity_poly.pdbx_seq_one_letter_code
_entity_poly.pdbx_strand_id
1 'polypeptide(L)'
;MAGSVDCVKKVLSGIEKEEMFAIDTPRAVLAKQAAKFILGADESILSGFCEQLQGDINSIVDRVKGAGYKSFATIHERLWVKFHDARNKKLKDVWKELWSTLGDQSFHKDPLLMQHCNTRVFEELVKINFSMPGSTIPIESLTNDEENALRYAAGFVVRSTHRKLSKTHHALKTPMLTILNQMVEDDSEDVTYMAYTKTWIEKINRGGLLLVDDETYLLFLAMELLVQV
;
A
#
# COMPACT_ATOMS: atom_id res chain seq x y z
N MET A 1 -5.98 -12.47 -25.10
CA MET A 1 -5.08 -11.41 -24.61
C MET A 1 -5.61 -10.03 -25.02
N ALA A 2 -6.86 -9.69 -24.68
CA ALA A 2 -7.52 -8.43 -25.08
C ALA A 2 -7.80 -7.47 -23.90
N GLY A 3 -7.36 -7.81 -22.68
CA GLY A 3 -7.64 -7.01 -21.47
C GLY A 3 -6.48 -6.15 -20.98
N SER A 4 -5.34 -6.11 -21.68
CA SER A 4 -4.12 -5.48 -21.16
C SER A 4 -4.04 -3.99 -21.54
N VAL A 5 -4.12 -3.64 -22.82
CA VAL A 5 -3.81 -2.29 -23.39
C VAL A 5 -4.63 -1.15 -22.76
N ASP A 6 -5.76 -1.48 -22.13
CA ASP A 6 -6.69 -0.51 -21.56
C ASP A 6 -6.27 0.07 -20.20
N CYS A 7 -5.27 -0.51 -19.53
CA CYS A 7 -4.89 -0.10 -18.17
C CYS A 7 -4.35 1.34 -18.11
N VAL A 8 -3.51 1.74 -19.07
CA VAL A 8 -2.91 3.08 -19.10
C VAL A 8 -3.99 4.12 -19.41
N LYS A 9 -4.83 3.87 -20.43
CA LYS A 9 -5.95 4.75 -20.79
C LYS A 9 -6.95 4.89 -19.64
N LYS A 10 -7.27 3.80 -18.94
CA LYS A 10 -8.13 3.82 -17.76
C LYS A 10 -7.57 4.69 -16.64
N VAL A 11 -6.26 4.62 -16.38
CA VAL A 11 -5.61 5.47 -15.36
C VAL A 11 -5.63 6.95 -15.76
N LEU A 12 -5.29 7.27 -17.02
CA LEU A 12 -5.31 8.64 -17.52
C LEU A 12 -6.72 9.26 -17.48
N SER A 13 -7.74 8.50 -17.88
CA SER A 13 -9.14 8.96 -17.87
C SER A 13 -9.75 9.03 -16.46
N GLY A 14 -9.21 8.25 -15.51
CA GLY A 14 -9.64 8.23 -14.12
C GLY A 14 -9.06 9.34 -13.24
N ILE A 15 -8.09 10.12 -13.74
CA ILE A 15 -7.28 11.02 -12.90
C ILE A 15 -8.11 12.07 -12.13
N GLU A 16 -9.23 12.53 -12.68
CA GLU A 16 -10.09 13.53 -12.04
C GLU A 16 -10.86 12.98 -10.82
N LYS A 17 -10.99 11.66 -10.72
CA LYS A 17 -11.71 10.98 -9.63
C LYS A 17 -10.81 10.62 -8.45
N GLU A 18 -9.50 10.70 -8.63
CA GLU A 18 -8.50 10.35 -7.62
C GLU A 18 -8.36 11.50 -6.62
N GLU A 19 -8.43 11.19 -5.32
CA GLU A 19 -8.47 12.17 -4.23
C GLU A 19 -7.34 13.20 -4.29
N MET A 20 -6.13 12.75 -4.68
CA MET A 20 -4.96 13.61 -4.81
C MET A 20 -5.07 14.70 -5.90
N PHE A 21 -5.99 14.55 -6.85
CA PHE A 21 -6.25 15.53 -7.91
C PHE A 21 -7.60 16.26 -7.73
N ALA A 22 -8.37 15.90 -6.69
CA ALA A 22 -9.60 16.57 -6.31
C ALA A 22 -9.33 17.98 -5.75
N ILE A 23 -8.17 18.18 -5.11
CA ILE A 23 -7.73 19.49 -4.65
C ILE A 23 -7.10 20.25 -5.83
N ASP A 24 -7.62 21.43 -6.15
CA ASP A 24 -7.16 22.31 -7.24
C ASP A 24 -5.84 23.02 -6.93
N THR A 25 -4.83 22.26 -6.49
CA THR A 25 -3.47 22.77 -6.46
C THR A 25 -2.98 23.02 -7.89
N PRO A 26 -2.08 24.00 -8.13
CA PRO A 26 -1.55 24.27 -9.47
C PRO A 26 -0.96 23.03 -10.16
N ARG A 27 -0.32 22.14 -9.40
CA ARG A 27 0.25 20.88 -9.90
C ARG A 27 -0.82 19.86 -10.28
N ALA A 28 -1.87 19.73 -9.47
CA ALA A 28 -2.99 18.84 -9.79
C ALA A 28 -3.73 19.31 -11.06
N VAL A 29 -3.96 20.62 -11.20
CA VAL A 29 -4.55 21.20 -12.41
C VAL A 29 -3.68 20.92 -13.64
N LEU A 30 -2.37 21.12 -13.54
CA LEU A 30 -1.44 20.84 -14.63
C LEU A 30 -1.44 19.35 -15.02
N ALA A 31 -1.46 18.45 -14.04
CA ALA A 31 -1.54 17.00 -14.28
C ALA A 31 -2.85 16.59 -14.96
N LYS A 32 -3.99 17.17 -14.55
CA LYS A 32 -5.30 16.97 -15.18
C LYS A 32 -5.29 17.46 -16.64
N GLN A 33 -4.72 18.63 -16.90
CA GLN A 33 -4.57 19.18 -18.26
C GLN A 33 -3.65 18.31 -19.13
N ALA A 34 -2.50 17.88 -18.59
CA ALA A 34 -1.58 16.98 -19.27
C ALA A 34 -2.25 15.65 -19.64
N ALA A 35 -3.03 15.06 -18.73
CA ALA A 35 -3.77 13.83 -18.99
C ALA A 35 -4.81 14.01 -20.12
N LYS A 36 -5.59 15.10 -20.08
CA LYS A 36 -6.55 15.44 -21.15
C LYS A 36 -5.87 15.65 -22.49
N PHE A 37 -4.71 16.31 -22.49
CA PHE A 37 -3.93 16.55 -23.70
C PHE A 37 -3.43 15.24 -24.32
N ILE A 38 -2.89 14.32 -23.51
CA ILE A 38 -2.48 12.99 -23.97
C ILE A 38 -3.68 12.19 -24.50
N LEU A 39 -4.82 12.24 -23.82
CA LEU A 39 -6.05 11.55 -24.25
C LEU A 39 -6.65 12.12 -25.54
N GLY A 40 -6.36 13.39 -25.85
CA GLY A 40 -6.77 14.05 -27.09
C GLY A 40 -5.77 13.89 -28.24
N ALA A 41 -4.65 13.19 -28.03
CA ALA A 41 -3.66 12.93 -29.07
C ALA A 41 -4.19 11.96 -30.14
N ASP A 42 -3.46 11.86 -31.26
CA ASP A 42 -3.75 10.85 -32.27
C ASP A 42 -3.74 9.43 -31.68
N GLU A 43 -4.72 8.62 -32.07
CA GLU A 43 -4.93 7.28 -31.50
C GLU A 43 -3.72 6.36 -31.71
N SER A 44 -2.97 6.52 -32.81
CA SER A 44 -1.75 5.73 -33.04
C SER A 44 -0.63 6.10 -32.06
N ILE A 45 -0.48 7.39 -31.75
CA ILE A 45 0.48 7.88 -30.75
C ILE A 45 0.09 7.38 -29.37
N LEU A 46 -1.19 7.53 -29.00
CA LEU A 46 -1.70 7.12 -27.70
C LEU A 46 -1.57 5.61 -27.51
N SER A 47 -1.98 4.79 -28.48
CA SER A 47 -1.86 3.32 -28.39
C SER A 47 -0.40 2.89 -28.30
N GLY A 48 0.48 3.44 -29.14
CA GLY A 48 1.92 3.13 -29.11
C GLY A 48 2.55 3.43 -27.74
N PHE A 49 2.24 4.59 -27.17
CA PHE A 49 2.68 4.93 -25.82
C PHE A 49 2.13 3.98 -24.75
N CYS A 50 0.83 3.66 -24.81
CA CYS A 50 0.18 2.78 -23.84
C CYS A 50 0.78 1.36 -23.87
N GLU A 51 0.99 0.82 -25.08
CA GLU A 51 1.61 -0.49 -25.29
C GLU A 51 3.06 -0.53 -24.79
N GLN A 52 3.86 0.49 -25.11
CA GLN A 52 5.25 0.58 -24.68
C GLN A 52 5.36 0.69 -23.15
N LEU A 53 4.61 1.61 -22.54
CA LEU A 53 4.62 1.81 -21.09
C LEU A 53 4.20 0.54 -20.36
N GLN A 54 3.10 -0.07 -20.80
CA GLN A 54 2.60 -1.29 -20.19
C GLN A 54 3.54 -2.47 -20.41
N GLY A 55 4.08 -2.64 -21.61
CA GLY A 55 5.05 -3.69 -21.92
C GLY A 55 6.29 -3.59 -21.04
N ASP A 56 6.77 -2.37 -20.81
CA ASP A 56 7.91 -2.12 -19.92
C ASP A 56 7.61 -2.49 -18.47
N ILE A 57 6.43 -2.15 -17.96
CA ILE A 57 6.02 -2.51 -16.60
C ILE A 57 5.75 -4.02 -16.47
N ASN A 58 5.10 -4.65 -17.45
CA ASN A 58 4.90 -6.11 -17.48
C ASN A 58 6.23 -6.86 -17.47
N SER A 59 7.24 -6.37 -18.19
CA SER A 59 8.57 -6.98 -18.19
C SER A 59 9.21 -7.03 -16.79
N ILE A 60 8.84 -6.11 -15.90
CA ILE A 60 9.28 -6.10 -14.50
C ILE A 60 8.59 -7.24 -13.74
N VAL A 61 7.27 -7.35 -13.90
CA VAL A 61 6.45 -8.40 -13.29
C VAL A 61 6.92 -9.79 -13.71
N ASP A 62 7.10 -10.00 -15.02
CA ASP A 62 7.53 -11.29 -15.59
C ASP A 62 8.91 -11.71 -15.10
N ARG A 63 9.86 -10.77 -14.99
CA ARG A 63 11.21 -11.05 -14.47
C ARG A 63 11.18 -11.51 -13.01
N VAL A 64 10.33 -10.91 -12.18
CA VAL A 64 10.23 -11.32 -10.77
C VAL A 64 9.49 -12.66 -10.65
N LYS A 65 8.44 -12.88 -11.45
CA LYS A 65 7.69 -14.13 -11.47
C LYS A 65 8.54 -15.31 -11.94
N GLY A 66 9.35 -15.11 -12.99
CA GLY A 66 10.24 -16.14 -13.54
C GLY A 66 11.42 -16.52 -12.65
N ALA A 67 11.72 -15.73 -11.61
CA ALA A 67 12.85 -15.98 -10.72
C ALA A 67 12.58 -17.02 -9.60
N GLY A 68 11.35 -17.54 -9.50
CA GLY A 68 11.04 -18.68 -8.63
C GLY A 68 11.14 -18.39 -7.12
N TYR A 69 10.90 -17.14 -6.71
CA TYR A 69 10.91 -16.76 -5.30
C TYR A 69 9.81 -17.47 -4.50
N LYS A 70 10.15 -17.92 -3.28
CA LYS A 70 9.24 -18.71 -2.42
C LYS A 70 8.34 -17.87 -1.51
N SER A 71 8.73 -16.63 -1.21
CA SER A 71 8.02 -15.76 -0.25
C SER A 71 7.37 -14.58 -0.96
N PHE A 72 6.10 -14.33 -0.67
CA PHE A 72 5.36 -13.17 -1.18
C PHE A 72 5.98 -11.84 -0.76
N ALA A 73 6.45 -11.73 0.49
CA ALA A 73 7.13 -10.53 0.98
C ALA A 73 8.39 -10.20 0.15
N THR A 74 9.17 -11.23 -0.18
CA THR A 74 10.35 -11.08 -1.04
C THR A 74 9.96 -10.72 -2.48
N ILE A 75 8.88 -11.29 -3.03
CA ILE A 75 8.36 -10.94 -4.35
C ILE A 75 7.96 -9.47 -4.38
N HIS A 76 7.16 -9.02 -3.40
CA HIS A 76 6.68 -7.65 -3.30
C HIS A 76 7.82 -6.64 -3.22
N GLU A 77 8.78 -6.86 -2.31
CA GLU A 77 9.96 -6.00 -2.18
C GLU A 77 10.75 -5.92 -3.50
N ARG A 78 10.97 -7.06 -4.16
CA ARG A 78 11.71 -7.11 -5.44
C ARG A 78 10.98 -6.40 -6.57
N LEU A 79 9.65 -6.53 -6.65
CA LEU A 79 8.82 -5.82 -7.61
C LEU A 79 8.99 -4.31 -7.46
N TRP A 80 8.85 -3.78 -6.24
CA TRP A 80 9.01 -2.35 -5.97
C TRP A 80 10.41 -1.83 -6.24
N VAL A 81 11.45 -2.57 -5.85
CA VAL A 81 12.85 -2.19 -6.13
C VAL A 81 13.09 -2.10 -7.64
N LYS A 82 12.64 -3.08 -8.42
CA LYS A 82 12.80 -3.08 -9.88
C LYS A 82 11.95 -2.01 -10.55
N PHE A 83 10.73 -1.79 -10.07
CA PHE A 83 9.86 -0.72 -10.52
C PHE A 83 10.48 0.66 -10.31
N HIS A 84 11.02 0.94 -9.12
CA HIS A 84 11.68 2.21 -8.85
C HIS A 84 12.94 2.44 -9.69
N ASP A 85 13.73 1.40 -9.95
CA ASP A 85 14.88 1.49 -10.86
C ASP A 85 14.42 1.81 -12.30
N ALA A 86 13.38 1.12 -12.78
CA ALA A 86 12.81 1.37 -14.11
C ALA A 86 12.19 2.77 -14.22
N ARG A 87 11.50 3.23 -13.18
CA ARG A 87 10.88 4.57 -13.10
C ARG A 87 11.90 5.69 -13.27
N ASN A 88 13.09 5.52 -12.69
CA ASN A 88 14.16 6.52 -12.77
C ASN A 88 14.98 6.43 -14.07
N LYS A 89 14.82 5.35 -14.84
CA LYS A 89 15.55 5.08 -16.08
C LYS A 89 14.56 4.93 -17.23
N LYS A 90 14.28 3.69 -17.61
CA LYS A 90 13.52 3.30 -18.81
C LYS A 90 12.16 4.01 -18.93
N LEU A 91 11.33 4.00 -17.88
CA LEU A 91 9.99 4.58 -17.97
C LEU A 91 10.06 6.09 -18.18
N LYS A 92 11.05 6.77 -17.58
CA LYS A 92 11.25 8.21 -17.81
C LYS A 92 11.52 8.51 -19.28
N ASP A 93 12.23 7.63 -19.99
CA ASP A 93 12.53 7.81 -21.40
C ASP A 93 11.29 7.57 -22.28
N VAL A 94 10.41 6.62 -21.92
CA VAL A 94 9.09 6.44 -22.59
C VAL A 94 8.26 7.73 -22.51
N TRP A 95 8.22 8.37 -21.35
CA TRP A 95 7.51 9.64 -21.20
C TRP A 95 8.16 10.77 -21.98
N LYS A 96 9.50 10.86 -22.02
CA LYS A 96 10.19 11.87 -22.86
C LYS A 96 9.90 11.70 -24.34
N GLU A 97 9.86 10.46 -24.82
CA GLU A 97 9.54 10.12 -26.20
C GLU A 97 8.10 10.55 -26.56
N LEU A 98 7.14 10.29 -25.67
CA LEU A 98 5.77 10.79 -25.81
C LEU A 98 5.74 12.31 -25.93
N TRP A 99 6.35 13.04 -25.00
CA TRP A 99 6.34 14.51 -25.03
C TRP A 99 7.06 15.09 -26.25
N SER A 100 8.11 14.42 -26.72
CA SER A 100 8.83 14.81 -27.94
C SER A 100 7.93 14.65 -29.17
N THR A 101 7.15 13.58 -29.23
CA THR A 101 6.20 13.30 -30.30
C THR A 101 5.02 14.27 -30.30
N LEU A 102 4.50 14.64 -29.11
CA LEU A 102 3.38 15.57 -28.98
C LEU A 102 3.75 17.05 -29.22
N GLY A 103 5.05 17.38 -29.21
CA GLY A 103 5.53 18.73 -29.51
C GLY A 103 5.30 19.78 -28.41
N ASP A 104 4.76 19.40 -27.25
CA ASP A 104 4.54 20.30 -26.11
C ASP A 104 5.40 19.90 -24.89
N GLN A 105 6.35 20.77 -24.56
CA GLN A 105 7.30 20.59 -23.45
C GLN A 105 6.80 21.20 -22.13
N SER A 106 5.66 21.89 -22.13
CA SER A 106 5.13 22.58 -20.94
C SER A 106 4.79 21.61 -19.80
N PHE A 107 4.24 20.45 -20.16
CA PHE A 107 3.85 19.40 -19.20
C PHE A 107 5.03 18.52 -18.74
N HIS A 108 6.12 18.45 -19.49
CA HIS A 108 7.28 17.61 -19.17
C HIS A 108 7.98 17.99 -17.85
N LYS A 109 7.77 19.22 -17.36
CA LYS A 109 8.42 19.73 -16.15
C LYS A 109 7.82 19.19 -14.84
N ASP A 110 6.56 18.77 -14.84
CA ASP A 110 5.94 18.22 -13.62
C ASP A 110 5.90 16.69 -13.64
N PRO A 111 6.66 16.01 -12.75
CA PRO A 111 6.68 14.55 -12.71
C PRO A 111 5.39 13.94 -12.11
N LEU A 112 4.44 14.73 -11.60
CA LEU A 112 3.28 14.23 -10.86
C LEU A 112 2.43 13.25 -11.67
N LEU A 113 2.08 13.61 -12.91
CA LEU A 113 1.29 12.74 -13.79
C LEU A 113 2.04 11.44 -14.10
N MET A 114 3.31 11.55 -14.48
CA MET A 114 4.17 10.40 -14.78
C MET A 114 4.27 9.45 -13.58
N GLN A 115 4.54 10.00 -12.39
CA GLN A 115 4.68 9.22 -11.16
C GLN A 115 3.39 8.50 -10.81
N HIS A 116 2.25 9.21 -10.85
CA HIS A 116 0.95 8.65 -10.57
C HIS A 116 0.61 7.54 -11.57
N CYS A 117 0.68 7.84 -12.88
CA CYS A 117 0.33 6.90 -13.93
C CYS A 117 1.19 5.63 -13.89
N ASN A 118 2.51 5.77 -13.76
CA ASN A 118 3.41 4.61 -13.65
C ASN A 118 3.06 3.74 -12.44
N THR A 119 2.74 4.37 -11.30
CA THR A 119 2.44 3.66 -10.04
C THR A 119 1.12 2.90 -10.16
N ARG A 120 0.05 3.55 -10.64
CA ARG A 120 -1.27 2.90 -10.79
C ARG A 120 -1.25 1.77 -11.81
N VAL A 121 -0.58 1.95 -12.95
CA VAL A 121 -0.44 0.88 -13.95
C VAL A 121 0.34 -0.29 -13.38
N PHE A 122 1.41 -0.03 -12.63
CA PHE A 122 2.17 -1.08 -11.94
C PHE A 122 1.33 -1.82 -10.89
N GLU A 123 0.60 -1.11 -10.03
CA GLU A 123 -0.29 -1.70 -9.02
C GLU A 123 -1.35 -2.59 -9.65
N GLU A 124 -2.03 -2.13 -10.72
CA GLU A 124 -3.04 -2.92 -11.42
C GLU A 124 -2.43 -4.19 -12.05
N LEU A 125 -1.24 -4.08 -12.66
CA LEU A 125 -0.54 -5.24 -13.22
C LEU A 125 -0.08 -6.24 -12.16
N VAL A 126 0.41 -5.75 -11.01
CA VAL A 126 0.75 -6.59 -9.86
C VAL A 126 -0.50 -7.29 -9.34
N LYS A 127 -1.61 -6.56 -9.21
CA LYS A 127 -2.90 -7.12 -8.79
C LYS A 127 -3.36 -8.21 -9.76
N ILE A 128 -3.27 -8.01 -11.08
CA ILE A 128 -3.66 -9.03 -12.07
C ILE A 128 -2.77 -10.28 -11.98
N ASN A 129 -1.46 -10.11 -11.81
CA ASN A 129 -0.49 -11.21 -11.90
C ASN A 129 -0.27 -11.97 -10.57
N PHE A 130 -0.52 -11.29 -9.46
CA PHE A 130 -0.37 -11.79 -8.10
C PHE A 130 -1.67 -11.62 -7.33
N SER A 131 -2.82 -11.65 -8.01
CA SER A 131 -4.11 -11.78 -7.34
C SER A 131 -3.97 -12.96 -6.41
N MET A 132 -3.95 -12.67 -5.10
CA MET A 132 -4.25 -13.70 -4.13
C MET A 132 -5.61 -14.25 -4.56
N PRO A 133 -5.81 -15.59 -4.62
CA PRO A 133 -7.13 -16.12 -4.83
C PRO A 133 -8.03 -15.37 -3.86
N GLY A 134 -8.96 -14.58 -4.40
CA GLY A 134 -9.84 -13.78 -3.58
C GLY A 134 -10.51 -14.77 -2.66
N SER A 135 -10.11 -14.76 -1.39
CA SER A 135 -10.84 -15.45 -0.36
C SER A 135 -12.14 -14.68 -0.26
N THR A 136 -13.10 -15.06 -1.10
CA THR A 136 -14.52 -14.77 -0.90
C THR A 136 -15.06 -15.68 0.21
N ILE A 137 -14.20 -16.08 1.16
CA ILE A 137 -14.66 -16.52 2.46
C ILE A 137 -15.22 -15.24 3.08
N PRO A 138 -16.51 -15.21 3.44
CA PRO A 138 -17.05 -14.12 4.25
C PRO A 138 -16.06 -13.91 5.39
N ILE A 139 -15.57 -12.68 5.58
CA ILE A 139 -14.82 -12.34 6.78
C ILE A 139 -15.79 -12.60 7.93
N GLU A 140 -15.70 -13.78 8.54
CA GLU A 140 -16.53 -14.13 9.67
C GLU A 140 -16.12 -13.17 10.78
N SER A 141 -17.11 -12.48 11.34
CA SER A 141 -16.88 -11.67 12.52
C SER A 141 -16.27 -12.56 13.59
N LEU A 142 -15.15 -12.12 14.18
CA LEU A 142 -14.54 -12.84 15.29
C LEU A 142 -15.58 -13.08 16.39
N THR A 143 -15.58 -14.29 16.94
CA THR A 143 -16.32 -14.60 18.15
C THR A 143 -15.73 -13.84 19.34
N ASN A 144 -16.52 -13.64 20.39
CA ASN A 144 -16.03 -12.97 21.60
C ASN A 144 -14.76 -13.63 22.18
N ASP A 145 -14.63 -14.95 22.07
CA ASP A 145 -13.45 -15.68 22.53
C ASP A 145 -12.21 -15.39 21.67
N GLU A 146 -12.39 -15.24 20.35
CA GLU A 146 -11.33 -14.83 19.44
C GLU A 146 -10.94 -13.37 19.65
N GLU A 147 -11.90 -12.47 19.87
CA GLU A 147 -11.63 -11.07 20.20
C GLU A 147 -10.84 -10.94 21.52
N ASN A 148 -11.22 -11.71 22.55
CA ASN A 148 -10.48 -11.83 23.81
C ASN A 148 -9.05 -12.35 23.60
N ALA A 149 -8.91 -13.44 22.84
CA ALA A 149 -7.61 -14.04 22.53
C ALA A 149 -6.72 -13.11 21.71
N LEU A 150 -7.31 -12.34 20.80
CA LEU A 150 -6.61 -11.39 19.96
C LEU A 150 -6.07 -10.21 20.77
N ARG A 151 -6.87 -9.63 21.67
CA ARG A 151 -6.38 -8.56 22.56
C ARG A 151 -5.27 -9.06 23.49
N TYR A 152 -5.40 -10.29 23.97
CA TYR A 152 -4.32 -10.95 24.72
C TYR A 152 -3.04 -11.08 23.88
N ALA A 153 -3.16 -11.52 22.62
CA ALA A 153 -2.04 -11.66 21.71
C ALA A 153 -1.37 -10.30 21.42
N ALA A 154 -2.16 -9.24 21.22
CA ALA A 154 -1.66 -7.88 21.06
C ALA A 154 -0.80 -7.44 22.25
N GLY A 155 -1.30 -7.62 23.48
CA GLY A 155 -0.55 -7.34 24.70
C GLY A 155 0.74 -8.15 24.83
N PHE A 156 0.71 -9.43 24.43
CA PHE A 156 1.92 -10.25 24.40
C PHE A 156 2.96 -9.74 23.39
N VAL A 157 2.53 -9.32 22.19
CA VAL A 157 3.41 -8.79 21.14
C VAL A 157 4.04 -7.47 21.57
N VAL A 158 3.26 -6.54 22.10
CA VAL A 158 3.75 -5.25 22.62
C VAL A 158 4.78 -5.49 23.73
N ARG A 159 4.45 -6.34 24.72
CA ARG A 159 5.36 -6.70 25.83
C ARG A 159 6.66 -7.33 25.33
N SER A 160 6.54 -8.28 24.40
CA SER A 160 7.70 -9.01 23.86
C SER A 160 8.62 -8.08 23.07
N THR A 161 8.04 -7.15 22.31
CA THR A 161 8.79 -6.14 21.54
C THR A 161 9.47 -5.16 22.49
N HIS A 162 8.75 -4.65 23.49
CA HIS A 162 9.31 -3.77 24.52
C HIS A 162 10.50 -4.43 25.24
N ARG A 163 10.36 -5.70 25.67
CA ARG A 163 11.44 -6.47 26.34
C ARG A 163 12.66 -6.72 25.46
N LYS A 164 12.47 -6.92 24.16
CA LYS A 164 13.59 -7.08 23.22
C LYS A 164 14.29 -5.75 23.00
N LEU A 165 13.53 -4.69 22.74
CA LEU A 165 14.03 -3.35 22.47
C LEU A 165 14.76 -2.74 23.67
N SER A 166 14.27 -2.97 24.89
CA SER A 166 14.89 -2.47 26.13
C SER A 166 16.31 -3.01 26.35
N LYS A 167 16.65 -4.16 25.76
CA LYS A 167 17.99 -4.77 25.82
C LYS A 167 18.93 -4.29 24.70
N THR A 168 18.45 -3.50 23.74
CA THR A 168 19.27 -3.00 22.62
C THR A 168 20.03 -1.72 23.00
N HIS A 169 21.07 -1.41 22.22
CA HIS A 169 21.84 -0.16 22.27
C HIS A 169 21.59 0.73 21.05
N HIS A 170 20.52 0.48 20.29
CA HIS A 170 20.26 1.18 19.03
C HIS A 170 19.83 2.64 19.28
N ALA A 171 20.23 3.57 18.41
CA ALA A 171 19.92 5.00 18.56
C ALA A 171 18.40 5.30 18.59
N LEU A 172 17.60 4.48 17.89
CA LEU A 172 16.13 4.59 17.87
C LEU A 172 15.42 3.90 19.04
N LYS A 173 16.14 3.36 20.02
CA LYS A 173 15.55 2.66 21.16
C LYS A 173 14.52 3.51 21.90
N THR A 174 14.91 4.71 22.32
CA THR A 174 14.07 5.59 23.12
C THR A 174 12.77 5.97 22.40
N PRO A 175 12.78 6.50 21.16
CA PRO A 175 11.52 6.84 20.48
C PRO A 175 10.63 5.63 20.23
N MET A 176 11.21 4.46 19.91
CA MET A 176 10.42 3.24 19.73
C MET A 176 9.78 2.74 21.05
N LEU A 177 10.48 2.85 22.18
CA LEU A 177 9.91 2.53 23.49
C LEU A 177 8.77 3.51 23.87
N THR A 178 8.90 4.79 23.52
CA THR A 178 7.84 5.78 23.74
C THR A 178 6.57 5.39 22.99
N ILE A 179 6.67 4.99 21.72
CA ILE A 179 5.52 4.54 20.92
C ILE A 179 4.89 3.30 21.57
N LEU A 180 5.69 2.31 21.97
CA LEU A 180 5.16 1.10 22.61
C LEU A 180 4.46 1.38 23.93
N ASN A 181 4.88 2.39 24.68
CA ASN A 181 4.21 2.79 25.93
C ASN A 181 2.88 3.50 25.66
N GLN A 182 2.75 4.21 24.54
CA GLN A 182 1.48 4.83 24.14
C GLN A 182 0.42 3.81 23.72
N MET A 183 0.83 2.57 23.40
CA MET A 183 -0.06 1.48 23.01
C MET A 183 -0.63 0.70 24.21
N VAL A 184 -0.23 1.06 25.42
CA VAL A 184 -0.66 0.43 26.67
C VAL A 184 -1.79 1.28 27.25
N GLU A 185 -2.84 0.62 27.70
CA GLU A 185 -3.96 1.28 28.36
C GLU A 185 -3.46 1.93 29.67
N ASP A 186 -3.71 3.24 29.83
CA ASP A 186 -3.61 3.92 31.12
C ASP A 186 -4.86 3.59 31.96
N ASP A 187 -4.78 3.65 33.31
CA ASP A 187 -5.85 3.26 34.25
C ASP A 187 -7.18 4.09 34.14
N SER A 188 -7.52 4.64 32.99
CA SER A 188 -8.77 5.35 32.71
C SER A 188 -9.96 4.39 32.65
N GLU A 189 -10.96 4.62 33.50
CA GLU A 189 -12.22 3.88 33.57
C GLU A 189 -13.21 4.21 32.42
N ASP A 190 -12.72 4.33 31.19
CA ASP A 190 -13.58 4.62 30.05
C ASP A 190 -14.32 3.35 29.61
N VAL A 191 -15.66 3.37 29.77
CA VAL A 191 -16.54 2.28 29.35
C VAL A 191 -16.68 2.30 27.83
N THR A 192 -15.82 1.56 27.15
CA THR A 192 -15.88 1.37 25.69
C THR A 192 -16.64 0.10 25.32
N TYR A 193 -17.07 0.00 24.06
CA TYR A 193 -17.68 -1.24 23.52
C TYR A 193 -16.77 -2.47 23.72
N MET A 194 -15.46 -2.25 23.73
CA MET A 194 -14.45 -3.29 23.92
C MET A 194 -14.10 -3.57 25.40
N ALA A 195 -14.78 -2.93 26.36
CA ALA A 195 -14.53 -3.10 27.79
C ALA A 195 -14.63 -4.56 28.26
N TYR A 196 -15.45 -5.38 27.58
CA TYR A 196 -15.59 -6.79 27.92
C TYR A 196 -14.28 -7.57 27.71
N THR A 197 -13.50 -7.22 26.67
CA THR A 197 -12.18 -7.83 26.41
C THR A 197 -11.13 -7.40 27.44
N LYS A 198 -11.18 -6.13 27.88
CA LYS A 198 -10.32 -5.62 28.98
C LYS A 198 -10.58 -6.39 30.26
N THR A 199 -11.87 -6.50 30.63
CA THR A 199 -12.34 -7.24 31.81
C THR A 199 -11.90 -8.70 31.77
N TRP A 200 -11.94 -9.33 30.59
CA TRP A 200 -11.49 -10.71 30.43
C TRP A 200 -9.98 -10.85 30.65
N ILE A 201 -9.17 -9.96 30.06
CA ILE A 201 -7.71 -9.96 30.24
C ILE A 201 -7.34 -9.77 31.71
N GLU A 202 -7.95 -8.80 32.40
CA GLU A 202 -7.70 -8.54 33.82
C GLU A 202 -7.94 -9.79 34.69
N LYS A 203 -9.02 -10.53 34.40
CA LYS A 203 -9.35 -11.78 35.11
C LYS A 203 -8.29 -12.87 34.93
N ILE A 204 -7.66 -12.95 33.76
CA ILE A 204 -6.65 -13.98 33.47
C ILE A 204 -5.21 -13.52 33.69
N ASN A 205 -4.98 -12.22 33.85
CA ASN A 205 -3.66 -11.65 34.00
C ASN A 205 -3.03 -12.01 35.35
N ARG A 206 -1.89 -12.69 35.31
CA ARG A 206 -1.11 -13.07 36.50
C ARG A 206 0.14 -12.20 36.69
N GLY A 207 0.03 -10.90 36.39
CA GLY A 207 1.14 -9.94 36.41
C GLY A 207 2.10 -10.07 35.21
N GLY A 208 1.63 -10.73 34.14
CA GLY A 208 2.44 -11.07 32.98
C GLY A 208 1.97 -10.41 31.68
N LEU A 209 0.81 -9.79 31.64
CA LEU A 209 0.25 -9.26 30.40
C LEU A 209 0.21 -7.74 30.49
N LEU A 210 0.50 -7.10 29.35
CA LEU A 210 0.20 -5.69 29.16
C LEU A 210 -1.21 -5.60 28.61
N LEU A 211 -2.04 -4.78 29.24
CA LEU A 211 -3.33 -4.40 28.69
C LEU A 211 -3.06 -3.34 27.63
N VAL A 212 -3.46 -3.61 26.38
CA VAL A 212 -3.34 -2.65 25.29
C VAL A 212 -4.57 -1.77 25.21
N ASP A 213 -4.38 -0.56 24.70
CA ASP A 213 -5.49 0.33 24.44
C ASP A 213 -6.39 -0.13 23.29
N ASP A 214 -7.54 0.51 23.15
CA ASP A 214 -8.51 0.14 22.13
C ASP A 214 -8.00 0.40 20.70
N GLU A 215 -7.21 1.46 20.49
CA GLU A 215 -6.63 1.78 19.17
C GLU A 215 -5.64 0.70 18.73
N THR A 216 -4.77 0.27 19.64
CA THR A 216 -3.83 -0.82 19.43
C THR A 216 -4.56 -2.12 19.17
N TYR A 217 -5.59 -2.43 19.96
CA TYR A 217 -6.40 -3.61 19.68
C TYR A 217 -7.03 -3.57 18.29
N LEU A 218 -7.61 -2.44 17.87
CA LEU A 218 -8.22 -2.28 16.54
C LEU A 218 -7.20 -2.44 15.41
N LEU A 219 -5.94 -2.03 15.62
CA LEU A 219 -4.85 -2.31 14.68
C LEU A 219 -4.62 -3.83 14.53
N PHE A 220 -4.53 -4.57 15.62
CA PHE A 220 -4.36 -6.03 15.56
C PHE A 220 -5.59 -6.73 14.98
N LEU A 221 -6.80 -6.22 15.23
CA LEU A 221 -8.02 -6.68 14.59
C LEU A 221 -7.96 -6.49 13.07
N ALA A 222 -7.62 -5.29 12.61
CA ALA A 222 -7.47 -5.02 11.18
C ALA A 222 -6.41 -5.94 10.54
N MET A 223 -5.30 -6.21 11.22
CA MET A 223 -4.29 -7.15 10.76
C MET A 223 -4.82 -8.58 10.67
N GLU A 224 -5.55 -9.06 11.69
CA GLU A 224 -6.12 -10.41 11.70
C GLU A 224 -7.12 -10.59 10.56
N LEU A 225 -8.03 -9.63 10.34
CA LEU A 225 -9.00 -9.68 9.24
C LEU A 225 -8.32 -9.65 7.86
N LEU A 226 -7.12 -9.07 7.74
CA LEU A 226 -6.32 -9.13 6.51
C LEU A 226 -5.60 -10.47 6.32
N VAL A 227 -5.24 -11.16 7.41
CA VAL A 227 -4.54 -12.45 7.39
C VAL A 227 -5.48 -13.64 7.22
N GLN A 228 -6.75 -13.51 7.63
CA GLN A 228 -7.79 -14.52 7.41
C GLN A 228 -8.17 -14.70 5.93
N VAL A 229 -7.66 -13.84 5.04
CA VAL A 229 -7.78 -13.91 3.57
C VAL A 229 -6.78 -14.91 3.00
#